data_AF-A0A926BUW8-F1
#
_entry.id   AF-A0A926BUW8-F1
#
_cell.length_a   1.000
_cell.length_b   1.000
_cell.length_c   1.000
_cell.angle_alpha   90.00
_cell.angle_beta   90.00
_cell.angle_gamma   90.00
#
_symmetry.space_group_name_H-M   'P 1'
#
loop_
_entity.id
_entity.type
_entity.pdbx_description
1 polymer ?
#
loop_
_entity_poly.entity_id
_entity_poly.type
_entity_poly.pdbx_seq_one_letter_code
_entity_poly.pdbx_strand_id
1 'polypeptide(L)' 'MKTLKGCEFQKASDVDREYASFELMIDDEIILEVGFSDDGEFQVFFEYAAPGLLVTWSEFQACIERGRELAELDR' A
#
# COMPACT_ATOMS: atom_id res chain seq x y z
N MET A 1 -11.44 -13.66 10.29
CA MET A 1 -11.72 -12.35 9.66
C MET A 1 -10.48 -11.51 9.87
N LYS A 2 -9.76 -11.19 8.80
CA LYS A 2 -8.55 -10.36 8.88
C LYS A 2 -8.96 -8.91 9.15
N THR A 3 -8.13 -8.15 9.85
CA THR A 3 -8.30 -6.70 10.06
C THR A 3 -6.97 -6.01 9.78
N LEU A 4 -6.93 -4.67 9.68
CA LEU A 4 -5.68 -3.92 9.51
C LEU A 4 -4.77 -3.92 10.75
N LYS A 5 -5.08 -4.72 11.78
CA LYS A 5 -4.25 -4.76 12.98
C LYS A 5 -2.92 -5.44 12.66
N GLY A 6 -1.82 -4.72 12.86
CA GLY A 6 -0.48 -5.21 12.54
C GLY A 6 -0.10 -5.04 11.07
N CYS A 7 -0.84 -4.22 10.31
CA CYS A 7 -0.42 -3.88 8.96
C CYS A 7 0.82 -3.00 8.98
N GLU A 8 1.74 -3.24 8.05
CA GLU A 8 2.93 -2.41 7.87
C GLU A 8 3.20 -2.16 6.40
N PHE A 9 3.77 -0.99 6.09
CA PHE A 9 4.26 -0.70 4.76
C PHE A 9 5.71 -1.16 4.65
N GLN A 10 6.02 -1.85 3.57
CA GLN A 10 7.39 -2.12 3.15
C GLN A 10 7.62 -1.54 1.75
N LYS A 11 8.88 -1.18 1.46
CA LYS A 11 9.26 -0.76 0.11
C LYS A 11 9.29 -2.00 -0.80
N ALA A 12 8.60 -1.95 -1.93
CA ALA A 12 8.63 -3.03 -2.92
C ALA A 12 10.07 -3.19 -3.41
N SER A 13 10.58 -4.42 -3.43
CA SER A 13 12.00 -4.70 -3.63
C SER A 13 12.40 -4.92 -5.09
N ASP A 14 11.42 -5.06 -6.00
CA ASP A 14 11.64 -5.44 -7.40
C ASP A 14 10.70 -4.69 -8.36
N VAL A 15 10.96 -3.41 -8.59
CA VAL A 15 10.31 -2.72 -9.71
C VAL A 15 11.30 -1.81 -10.42
N ASP A 16 11.58 -2.10 -11.69
CA ASP A 16 12.39 -1.26 -12.60
C ASP A 16 11.55 -0.01 -12.94
N ARG A 17 11.40 0.89 -11.96
CA ARG A 17 10.59 2.11 -12.01
C ARG A 17 11.37 3.30 -11.49
N GLU A 18 11.00 4.49 -11.98
CA GLU A 18 11.61 5.76 -11.54
C GLU A 18 11.31 6.06 -10.07
N TYR A 19 10.08 5.76 -9.63
CA TYR A 19 9.64 5.92 -8.25
C TYR A 19 9.36 4.56 -7.62
N ALA A 20 9.76 4.39 -6.37
CA ALA A 20 9.44 3.17 -5.66
C ALA A 20 7.96 3.08 -5.30
N SER A 21 7.49 1.84 -5.21
CA SER A 21 6.21 1.53 -4.62
C SER A 21 6.35 0.93 -3.22
N PHE A 22 5.25 0.96 -2.48
CA PHE A 22 5.15 0.52 -1.11
C PHE A 22 3.98 -0.45 -0.98
N GLU A 23 4.24 -1.60 -0.40
CA GLU A 23 3.29 -2.69 -0.20
C GLU A 23 2.77 -2.64 1.23
N LEU A 24 1.44 -2.64 1.39
CA LEU A 24 0.80 -2.83 2.68
C LEU A 24 0.70 -4.33 2.97
N MET A 25 1.43 -4.78 3.98
CA MET A 25 1.53 -6.19 4.38
C MET A 25 0.61 -6.50 5.55
N ILE A 26 -0.07 -7.66 5.52
CA ILE A 26 -0.77 -8.25 6.66
C ILE A 26 -0.57 -9.76 6.63
N ASP A 27 -0.09 -10.36 7.74
CA ASP A 27 0.15 -11.80 7.84
C ASP A 27 0.99 -12.35 6.66
N ASP A 28 2.06 -11.64 6.29
CA ASP A 28 2.95 -11.93 5.15
C ASP A 28 2.29 -11.87 3.75
N GLU A 29 1.08 -11.31 3.63
CA GLU A 29 0.39 -11.10 2.36
C GLU A 29 0.33 -9.60 1.98
N ILE A 30 0.53 -9.30 0.70
CA ILE A 30 0.32 -7.95 0.14
C ILE A 30 -1.17 -7.70 -0.02
N ILE A 31 -1.67 -6.64 0.59
CA ILE A 31 -3.09 -6.24 0.54
C ILE A 31 -3.33 -5.21 -0.54
N LEU A 32 -2.42 -4.23 -0.62
CA LEU A 32 -2.41 -3.21 -1.65
C LEU A 32 -0.98 -2.71 -1.82
N GLU A 33 -0.73 -2.13 -2.98
CA GLU A 33 0.49 -1.43 -3.33
C GLU A 33 0.16 0.02 -3.63
N VAL A 34 1.01 0.95 -3.21
CA VAL A 34 0.89 2.36 -3.54
C VAL A 34 2.20 2.91 -4.07
N GLY A 35 2.13 3.92 -4.92
CA GLY A 35 3.34 4.57 -5.44
C GLY A 35 3.01 5.63 -6.47
N PHE A 36 4.01 6.38 -6.89
CA PHE A 36 3.87 7.28 -8.04
C PHE A 36 4.15 6.52 -9.33
N SER A 37 3.34 6.80 -10.35
CA SER A 37 3.67 6.45 -11.73
C SER A 37 4.80 7.34 -12.27
N ASP A 38 5.35 6.96 -13.42
CA ASP A 38 6.38 7.75 -14.11
C ASP A 38 5.86 9.15 -14.52
N ASP A 39 4.54 9.30 -14.71
CA ASP A 39 3.88 10.59 -14.96
C ASP A 39 3.65 11.42 -13.67
N GLY A 40 4.06 10.90 -12.51
CA GLY A 40 3.94 11.57 -11.21
C GLY A 40 2.53 11.54 -10.61
N GLU A 41 1.64 10.67 -11.09
CA GLU A 41 0.33 10.43 -10.50
C GLU A 41 0.41 9.37 -9.40
N PHE A 42 -0.22 9.64 -8.24
CA PHE A 42 -0.32 8.67 -7.15
C PHE A 42 -1.31 7.57 -7.50
N GLN A 43 -0.86 6.32 -7.42
CA GLN A 43 -1.63 5.13 -7.78
C GLN A 43 -1.77 4.21 -6.57
N VAL A 44 -2.91 3.51 -6.52
CA VAL A 44 -3.21 2.49 -5.53
C VAL A 44 -3.65 1.24 -6.28
N PHE A 45 -2.92 0.14 -6.12
CA PHE A 45 -3.20 -1.16 -6.69
C PHE A 45 -3.70 -2.08 -5.59
N PHE A 46 -4.81 -2.76 -5.82
CA PHE A 46 -5.38 -3.70 -4.85
C PHE A 46 -4.98 -5.12 -5.24
N GLU A 47 -4.35 -5.84 -4.31
CA GLU A 47 -4.01 -7.24 -4.52
C GLU A 47 -5.18 -8.14 -4.10
N TYR A 48 -5.36 -9.26 -4.82
CA TYR A 48 -6.47 -10.20 -4.57
C TYR A 48 -6.30 -11.00 -3.26
N ALA A 49 -5.21 -10.80 -2.52
CA ALA A 49 -4.81 -11.65 -1.41
C ALA A 49 -5.72 -11.55 -0.16
N ALA A 50 -6.61 -10.57 -0.06
CA ALA A 50 -7.33 -10.29 1.20
C ALA A 50 -8.87 -10.51 1.16
N PRO A 51 -9.40 -11.63 0.64
CA PRO A 51 -10.85 -11.84 0.66
C PRO A 51 -11.37 -11.89 2.10
N GLY A 52 -12.33 -11.02 2.42
CA GLY A 52 -12.92 -10.94 3.76
C GLY A 52 -12.10 -10.14 4.78
N LEU A 53 -11.19 -9.27 4.33
CA LEU A 53 -10.61 -8.21 5.17
C LEU A 53 -11.72 -7.26 5.64
N LEU A 54 -11.92 -7.18 6.96
CA LEU A 54 -12.82 -6.21 7.56
C LEU A 54 -12.02 -5.01 8.04
N VAL A 55 -12.35 -3.85 7.51
CA VAL A 55 -11.74 -2.57 7.85
C VAL A 55 -12.80 -1.49 7.85
N THR A 56 -12.72 -0.54 8.77
CA THR A 56 -13.57 0.65 8.70
C THR A 56 -13.08 1.58 7.59
N TRP A 57 -13.99 2.38 7.02
CA TRP A 57 -13.60 3.35 6.00
C TRP A 57 -12.49 4.29 6.47
N SER A 58 -12.56 4.77 7.72
CA SER A 58 -11.57 5.69 8.29
C SER A 58 -10.18 5.06 8.45
N GLU A 59 -10.10 3.81 8.90
CA GLU A 59 -8.83 3.08 8.99
C GLU A 59 -8.23 2.86 7.60
N PHE A 60 -9.07 2.48 6.64
CA PHE A 60 -8.65 2.26 5.27
C PHE A 60 -8.08 3.53 4.62
N GLN A 61 -8.76 4.66 4.80
CA GLN A 61 -8.27 5.97 4.34
C GLN A 61 -6.94 6.35 4.99
N ALA A 62 -6.81 6.16 6.31
CA ALA A 62 -5.57 6.47 7.02
C ALA A 62 -4.39 5.63 6.50
N CYS A 63 -4.63 4.37 6.13
CA CYS A 63 -3.60 3.53 5.54
C CYS A 63 -3.17 3.98 4.15
N ILE A 64 -4.11 4.32 3.26
CA ILE A 64 -3.76 4.88 1.94
C ILE A 64 -2.96 6.17 2.10
N GLU A 65 -3.40 7.05 3.00
CA GLU A 65 -2.74 8.33 3.23
C GLU A 65 -1.31 8.15 3.76
N ARG A 66 -1.13 7.21 4.69
CA ARG A 66 0.21 6.87 5.18
C ARG A 66 1.11 6.34 4.07
N GLY A 67 0.57 5.51 3.18
CA GLY A 67 1.29 5.03 2.00
C GLY A 67 1.65 6.16 1.03
N ARG A 68 0.74 7.12 0.82
CA ARG A 68 0.98 8.34 0.03
C ARG A 68 2.14 9.15 0.60
N GLU A 69 2.14 9.41 1.90
CA GLU A 69 3.24 10.12 2.57
C GLU A 69 4.59 9.43 2.37
N LEU A 70 4.62 8.09 2.44
CA LEU A 70 5.85 7.32 2.18
C LEU A 70 6.32 7.47 0.74
N ALA A 71 5.40 7.38 -0.23
CA ALA A 71 5.70 7.58 -1.63
C ALA A 71 6.20 9.01 -1.93
N GLU A 72 5.66 10.03 -1.24
CA GLU A 72 6.09 11.42 -1.39
C GLU A 72 7.50 11.67 -0.86
N LEU A 73 7.94 10.92 0.17
CA LEU A 73 9.29 11.04 0.71
C LEU A 73 10.35 10.36 -0.15
N ASP A 74 9.95 9.39 -0.97
CA ASP A 74 10.85 8.68 -1.90
C ASP A 74 10.93 9.35 -3.29
N ARG A 75 10.00 10.26 -3.59
CA ARG A 75 9.97 11.06 -4.82
C ARG A 75 11.13 12.06 -4.90
#